data_AF-A0A7C8ZK51-F1
#
_entry.id   AF-A0A7C8ZK51-F1
#
_cell.length_a   1.000
_cell.length_b   1.000
_cell.length_c   1.000
_cell.angle_alpha   90.00
_cell.angle_beta   90.00
_cell.angle_gamma   90.00
#
_symmetry.space_group_name_H-M   'P 1'
#
loop_
_entity.id
_entity.type
_entity.pdbx_description
1 polymer ?
#
loop_
_entity_poly.entity_id
_entity_poly.type
_entity_poly.pdbx_seq_one_letter_code
_entity_poly.pdbx_strand_id
1 'polypeptide(L)'
;MADGSGLFQFMSAVAELARGGQLSISPIWERHLLSARDPPRVTCMHLEYDDTAQSKGTDVPLDDDNMVHRSFFFGPREMSALRGLIPPYLKSSTTFEVLTGCLWRCRTVALQPHPKETVRFHCIVDARSRFNPPVPKGYYGNAIAFTAVLSTARDLCQKPVGYAVELVKKAKDNVTDEYMRSLADFLVINGKPRLSATGRCFAVSNLTRIGFDELDFGWGLPKYAGTAGEVPGFTTFYLPYKNKKRERGILFPLCLPAPAMERFVTELNCMLGESSRHPNTGSGSSFSITSSL
;
A
#
# COMPACT_ATOMS: atom_id res chain seq x y z
N MET A 1 -11.74 -6.64 -16.99
CA MET A 1 -11.09 -6.69 -15.66
C MET A 1 -11.21 -5.33 -14.95
N ALA A 2 -11.14 -5.32 -13.62
CA ALA A 2 -11.47 -4.20 -12.72
C ALA A 2 -10.43 -4.08 -11.59
N ASP A 3 -10.32 -2.89 -10.99
CA ASP A 3 -9.44 -2.64 -9.84
C ASP A 3 -10.18 -2.96 -8.53
N GLY A 4 -9.56 -2.70 -7.37
CA GLY A 4 -10.18 -2.97 -6.07
C GLY A 4 -11.52 -2.26 -5.87
N SER A 5 -11.62 -0.99 -6.29
CA SER A 5 -12.86 -0.21 -6.24
C SER A 5 -13.93 -0.80 -7.17
N GLY A 6 -13.57 -1.17 -8.39
CA GLY A 6 -14.48 -1.80 -9.35
C GLY A 6 -14.95 -3.20 -8.91
N LEU A 7 -14.07 -4.00 -8.31
CA LEU A 7 -14.42 -5.29 -7.72
C LEU A 7 -15.41 -5.12 -6.56
N PHE A 8 -15.17 -4.15 -5.67
CA PHE A 8 -16.09 -3.85 -4.59
C PHE A 8 -17.47 -3.40 -5.10
N GLN A 9 -17.52 -2.55 -6.14
CA GLN A 9 -18.77 -2.13 -6.75
C GLN A 9 -19.54 -3.33 -7.33
N PHE A 10 -18.85 -4.25 -7.99
CA PHE A 10 -19.45 -5.49 -8.48
C PHE A 10 -20.00 -6.35 -7.33
N MET A 11 -19.21 -6.58 -6.28
CA MET A 11 -19.65 -7.38 -5.14
C MET A 11 -20.83 -6.74 -4.39
N SER A 12 -20.84 -5.42 -4.27
CA SER A 12 -21.94 -4.67 -3.67
C SER A 12 -23.23 -4.86 -4.46
N ALA A 13 -23.17 -4.75 -5.79
CA ALA A 13 -24.30 -5.02 -6.67
C ALA A 13 -24.85 -6.45 -6.49
N VAL A 14 -23.97 -7.46 -6.40
CA VAL A 14 -24.40 -8.85 -6.14
C VAL A 14 -25.04 -8.99 -4.76
N ALA A 15 -24.47 -8.35 -3.74
CA ALA A 15 -25.00 -8.37 -2.38
C ALA A 15 -26.39 -7.70 -2.26
N GLU A 16 -26.64 -6.64 -3.01
CA GLU A 16 -27.96 -6.01 -3.12
C GLU A 16 -28.99 -6.92 -3.78
N LEU A 17 -28.63 -7.52 -4.92
CA LEU A 17 -29.52 -8.43 -5.66
C LEU A 17 -29.82 -9.70 -4.85
N ALA A 18 -28.84 -10.25 -4.15
CA ALA A 18 -29.02 -11.44 -3.30
C ALA A 18 -30.04 -11.21 -2.17
N ARG A 19 -30.17 -9.96 -1.69
CA ARG A 19 -31.16 -9.55 -0.69
C ARG A 19 -32.51 -9.15 -1.30
N GLY A 20 -32.71 -9.35 -2.59
CA GLY A 20 -33.92 -8.95 -3.32
C GLY A 20 -34.03 -7.45 -3.58
N GLY A 21 -32.93 -6.71 -3.42
CA GLY A 21 -32.87 -5.28 -3.71
C GLY A 21 -32.68 -4.96 -5.19
N GLN A 22 -32.47 -3.67 -5.47
CA GLN A 22 -32.07 -3.16 -6.78
C GLN A 22 -30.68 -2.54 -6.70
N LEU A 23 -30.03 -2.41 -7.85
CA LEU A 23 -28.69 -1.82 -7.94
C LEU A 23 -28.72 -0.36 -7.50
N SER A 24 -27.99 0.00 -6.45
CA SER A 24 -27.88 1.39 -5.99
C SER A 24 -27.04 2.25 -6.95
N ILE A 25 -26.14 1.63 -7.72
CA ILE A 25 -25.26 2.29 -8.68
C ILE A 25 -25.33 1.54 -10.00
N SER A 26 -25.81 2.19 -11.05
CA SER A 26 -25.78 1.63 -12.40
C SER A 26 -24.34 1.49 -12.91
N PRO A 27 -23.94 0.32 -13.43
CA PRO A 27 -22.60 0.13 -13.96
C PRO A 27 -22.41 0.93 -15.25
N ILE A 28 -21.24 1.55 -15.40
CA ILE A 28 -20.85 2.34 -16.58
C ILE A 28 -19.64 1.68 -17.23
N TRP A 29 -19.76 1.33 -18.52
CA TRP A 29 -18.68 0.67 -19.26
C TRP A 29 -17.56 1.61 -19.68
N GLU A 30 -17.90 2.84 -20.09
CA GLU A 30 -17.11 3.91 -20.75
C GLU A 30 -15.57 3.86 -20.57
N ARG A 31 -14.91 2.83 -21.10
CA ARG A 31 -13.45 2.64 -20.99
C ARG A 31 -12.67 3.71 -21.75
N HIS A 32 -13.31 4.30 -22.76
CA HIS A 32 -12.73 5.34 -23.60
C HIS A 32 -12.39 6.63 -22.83
N LEU A 33 -12.98 6.85 -21.65
CA LEU A 33 -12.63 7.97 -20.76
C LEU A 33 -11.16 7.95 -20.33
N LEU A 34 -10.53 6.78 -20.37
CA LEU A 34 -9.13 6.55 -19.97
C LEU A 34 -8.24 6.21 -21.18
N SER A 35 -8.70 6.48 -22.40
CA SER A 35 -7.88 6.30 -23.60
C SER A 35 -6.71 7.29 -23.63
N ALA A 36 -5.65 6.90 -24.33
CA ALA A 36 -4.59 7.82 -24.71
C ALA A 36 -5.14 8.96 -25.57
N ARG A 37 -4.44 10.10 -25.55
CA ARG A 37 -4.68 11.25 -26.43
C ARG A 37 -4.31 10.91 -27.87
N ASP A 38 -4.84 11.69 -28.80
CA ASP A 38 -4.50 11.61 -30.22
C ASP A 38 -3.99 12.99 -30.73
N PRO A 39 -2.68 13.13 -31.03
CA PRO A 39 -1.63 12.12 -30.89
C PRO A 39 -1.24 11.88 -29.41
N PRO A 40 -0.72 10.69 -29.06
CA PRO A 40 -0.25 10.42 -27.71
C PRO A 40 1.00 11.24 -27.41
N ARG A 41 1.07 11.83 -26.22
CA ARG A 41 2.18 12.69 -25.78
C ARG A 41 2.52 12.44 -24.31
N VAL A 42 3.68 11.86 -24.05
CA VAL A 42 4.18 11.71 -22.67
C VAL A 42 4.62 13.08 -22.14
N THR A 43 4.07 13.51 -21.00
CA THR A 43 4.35 14.82 -20.37
C THR A 43 4.90 14.69 -18.96
N CYS A 44 4.78 13.51 -18.35
CA CYS A 44 5.26 13.20 -17.02
C CYS A 44 6.32 12.10 -17.07
N MET A 45 7.19 12.09 -16.05
CA MET A 45 8.14 11.00 -15.85
C MET A 45 7.45 9.83 -15.12
N HIS A 46 7.53 8.64 -15.70
CA HIS A 46 6.91 7.42 -15.18
C HIS A 46 7.96 6.47 -14.55
N LEU A 47 8.47 6.87 -13.38
CA LEU A 47 9.53 6.17 -12.63
C LEU A 47 9.18 4.72 -12.24
N GLU A 48 7.89 4.41 -12.24
CA GLU A 48 7.36 3.08 -11.96
C GLU A 48 7.69 2.05 -13.06
N TYR A 49 8.02 2.52 -14.27
CA TYR A 49 8.46 1.71 -15.40
C TYR A 49 9.95 1.93 -15.74
N ASP A 50 10.68 2.63 -14.88
CA ASP A 50 12.11 2.89 -15.09
C ASP A 50 12.96 1.67 -14.69
N ASP A 51 13.48 0.98 -15.70
CA ASP A 51 14.35 -0.18 -15.57
C ASP A 51 15.82 0.16 -15.30
N THR A 52 16.24 1.43 -15.35
CA THR A 52 17.64 1.83 -15.12
C THR A 52 18.11 1.54 -13.69
N ALA A 53 17.18 1.31 -12.76
CA ALA A 53 17.43 0.88 -11.39
C ALA A 53 17.64 -0.63 -11.24
N GLN A 54 17.58 -1.43 -12.31
CA GLN A 54 18.06 -2.82 -12.33
C GLN A 54 19.61 -2.87 -12.27
N SER A 55 20.19 -2.10 -11.34
CA SER A 55 21.61 -2.19 -11.04
C SER A 55 21.94 -3.64 -10.71
N LYS A 56 23.08 -4.11 -11.21
CA LYS A 56 23.71 -5.43 -11.02
C LYS A 56 24.02 -5.79 -9.55
N GLY A 57 23.24 -5.31 -8.59
CA GLY A 57 23.26 -5.77 -7.21
C GLY A 57 22.31 -6.94 -7.10
N THR A 58 22.83 -8.09 -6.65
CA THR A 58 22.10 -9.29 -6.26
C THR A 58 20.71 -8.91 -5.78
N ASP A 59 19.67 -9.28 -6.54
CA ASP A 59 18.35 -9.35 -5.96
C ASP A 59 18.51 -10.16 -4.69
N VAL A 60 18.03 -9.66 -3.55
CA VAL A 60 17.93 -10.48 -2.34
C VAL A 60 17.17 -11.70 -2.81
N PRO A 61 17.80 -12.91 -2.86
CA PRO A 61 17.08 -14.08 -3.26
C PRO A 61 15.90 -14.17 -2.31
N LEU A 62 14.69 -14.13 -2.87
CA LEU A 62 13.51 -14.58 -2.14
C LEU A 62 13.69 -16.09 -2.02
N ASP A 63 14.60 -16.49 -1.12
CA ASP A 63 14.86 -17.87 -0.78
C ASP A 63 13.63 -18.29 0.03
N ASP A 64 12.69 -18.93 -0.65
CA ASP A 64 11.34 -19.22 -0.13
C ASP A 64 11.40 -19.99 1.20
N ASP A 65 12.46 -20.76 1.43
CA ASP A 65 12.62 -21.64 2.59
C ASP A 65 12.80 -20.91 3.94
N ASN A 66 12.97 -19.57 3.96
CA ASN A 66 13.13 -18.81 5.21
C ASN A 66 12.32 -17.49 5.27
N MET A 67 11.26 -17.39 4.48
CA MET A 67 10.36 -16.23 4.51
C MET A 67 9.33 -16.37 5.64
N VAL A 68 9.13 -15.31 6.43
CA VAL A 68 8.21 -15.30 7.57
C VAL A 68 7.12 -14.27 7.35
N HIS A 69 5.87 -14.73 7.43
CA HIS A 69 4.69 -13.88 7.43
C HIS A 69 4.33 -13.44 8.87
N ARG A 70 4.19 -12.13 9.09
CA ARG A 70 3.63 -11.56 10.33
C ARG A 70 2.62 -10.47 9.98
N SER A 71 1.57 -10.36 10.80
CA SER A 71 0.63 -9.24 10.73
C SER A 71 0.81 -8.31 11.92
N PHE A 72 0.83 -7.02 11.65
CA PHE A 72 1.00 -5.95 12.62
C PHE A 72 -0.28 -5.11 12.71
N PHE A 73 -0.74 -4.83 13.92
CA PHE A 73 -1.93 -4.02 14.16
C PHE A 73 -1.55 -2.59 14.57
N PHE A 74 -2.19 -1.61 13.94
CA PHE A 74 -2.03 -0.19 14.23
C PHE A 74 -3.37 0.41 14.64
N GLY A 75 -3.57 0.57 15.95
CA GLY A 75 -4.72 1.24 16.53
C GLY A 75 -4.46 2.74 16.79
N PRO A 76 -5.40 3.42 17.45
CA PRO A 76 -5.26 4.83 17.84
C PRO A 76 -3.98 5.13 18.62
N ARG A 77 -3.58 4.25 19.53
CA ARG A 77 -2.36 4.41 20.33
C ARG A 77 -1.10 4.35 19.46
N GLU A 78 -0.95 3.32 18.63
CA GLU A 78 0.22 3.17 17.76
C GLU A 78 0.29 4.32 16.76
N MET A 79 -0.85 4.70 16.17
CA MET A 79 -0.91 5.86 15.27
C MET A 79 -0.57 7.17 15.98
N SER A 80 -0.95 7.35 17.25
CA SER A 80 -0.57 8.52 18.04
C SER A 80 0.94 8.56 18.28
N ALA A 81 1.57 7.42 18.59
CA ALA A 81 3.02 7.31 18.78
C ALA A 81 3.76 7.69 17.48
N LEU A 82 3.38 7.10 16.34
CA LEU A 82 4.00 7.42 15.05
C LEU A 82 3.83 8.89 14.64
N ARG A 83 2.66 9.48 14.92
CA ARG A 83 2.43 10.93 14.70
C ARG A 83 3.23 11.83 15.64
N GLY A 84 3.68 11.31 16.78
CA GLY A 84 4.60 12.02 17.67
C GLY A 84 6.01 12.16 17.09
N LEU A 85 6.40 11.31 16.12
CA LEU A 85 7.73 11.29 15.52
C LEU A 85 7.89 12.29 14.36
N ILE A 86 6.79 12.80 13.80
CA ILE A 86 6.82 13.68 12.63
C ILE A 86 6.83 15.17 13.04
N PRO A 87 7.52 16.04 12.29
CA PRO A 87 7.59 17.47 12.60
C PRO A 87 6.22 18.16 12.46
N PRO A 88 6.01 19.33 13.12
CA PRO A 88 4.72 20.02 13.17
C PRO A 88 4.07 20.31 11.81
N TYR A 89 4.87 20.63 10.78
CA TYR A 89 4.36 20.95 9.44
C TYR A 89 3.80 19.73 8.69
N LEU A 90 4.13 18.50 9.14
CA LEU A 90 3.57 17.26 8.61
C LEU A 90 2.38 16.72 9.44
N LYS A 91 1.92 17.43 10.47
CA LYS A 91 0.79 16.97 11.31
C LYS A 91 -0.49 16.74 10.51
N SER A 92 -0.68 17.45 9.39
CA SER A 92 -1.82 17.28 8.48
C SER A 92 -1.72 16.06 7.56
N SER A 93 -0.61 15.30 7.60
CA SER A 93 -0.45 14.10 6.80
C SER A 93 -1.46 13.02 7.16
N THR A 94 -1.92 12.33 6.12
CA THR A 94 -2.92 11.27 6.28
C THR A 94 -2.34 10.08 7.05
N THR A 95 -3.21 9.26 7.66
CA THR A 95 -2.76 8.03 8.35
C THR A 95 -1.97 7.13 7.42
N PHE A 96 -2.36 7.03 6.14
CA PHE A 96 -1.61 6.32 5.12
C PHE A 96 -0.19 6.88 4.95
N GLU A 97 -0.03 8.20 4.80
CA GLU A 97 1.30 8.80 4.62
C GLU A 97 2.22 8.56 5.81
N VAL A 98 1.72 8.78 7.03
CA VAL A 98 2.51 8.61 8.25
C VAL A 98 2.91 7.16 8.43
N LEU A 99 1.93 6.25 8.39
CA LEU A 99 2.18 4.83 8.61
C LEU A 99 3.12 4.26 7.55
N THR A 100 2.85 4.52 6.26
CA THR A 100 3.69 4.03 5.16
C THR A 100 5.11 4.59 5.24
N GLY A 101 5.29 5.87 5.58
CA GLY A 101 6.62 6.46 5.74
C GLY A 101 7.43 5.79 6.85
N CYS A 102 6.81 5.57 8.01
CA CYS A 102 7.42 4.82 9.12
C CYS A 102 7.78 3.39 8.70
N LEU A 103 6.84 2.64 8.11
CA LEU A 103 7.04 1.24 7.75
C LEU A 103 8.05 1.06 6.60
N TRP A 104 8.10 1.98 5.63
CA TRP A 104 9.10 1.96 4.57
C TRP A 104 10.51 2.14 5.15
N ARG A 105 10.67 3.06 6.11
CA ARG A 105 11.94 3.23 6.84
C ARG A 105 12.28 1.97 7.64
N CYS A 106 11.37 1.43 8.44
CA CYS A 106 11.59 0.19 9.21
C CYS A 106 12.00 -0.97 8.30
N ARG A 107 11.30 -1.16 7.18
CA ARG A 107 11.60 -2.21 6.20
C ARG A 107 13.00 -2.04 5.59
N THR A 108 13.37 -0.81 5.21
CA THR A 108 14.70 -0.56 4.64
C THR A 108 15.81 -0.76 5.66
N VAL A 109 15.64 -0.31 6.92
CA VAL A 109 16.59 -0.59 8.01
C VAL A 109 16.74 -2.10 8.22
N ALA A 110 15.62 -2.81 8.24
CA ALA A 110 15.58 -4.26 8.45
C ALA A 110 16.26 -5.05 7.32
N LEU A 111 16.11 -4.63 6.07
CA LEU A 111 16.71 -5.34 4.92
C LEU A 111 18.20 -5.04 4.74
N GLN A 112 18.72 -3.97 5.35
CA GLN A 112 20.14 -3.58 5.28
C GLN A 112 20.72 -3.54 3.85
N PRO A 113 20.03 -2.94 2.85
CA PRO A 113 20.61 -2.78 1.51
C PRO A 113 21.86 -1.89 1.59
N HIS A 114 22.72 -2.00 0.58
CA HIS A 114 23.94 -1.20 0.55
C HIS A 114 23.58 0.31 0.58
N PRO A 115 24.27 1.17 1.36
CA PRO A 115 23.81 2.54 1.62
C PRO A 115 23.58 3.42 0.38
N LYS A 116 24.29 3.14 -0.73
CA LYS A 116 24.15 3.86 -2.00
C LYS A 116 23.09 3.27 -2.93
N GLU A 117 22.49 2.13 -2.59
CA GLU A 117 21.44 1.53 -3.40
C GLU A 117 20.16 2.36 -3.35
N THR A 118 19.47 2.40 -4.48
CA THR A 118 18.16 3.01 -4.61
C THR A 118 17.10 2.08 -4.02
N VAL A 119 16.30 2.62 -3.12
CA VAL A 119 15.07 1.99 -2.62
C VAL A 119 13.87 2.73 -3.21
N ARG A 120 12.85 1.98 -3.62
CA ARG A 120 11.68 2.52 -4.33
C ARG A 120 10.41 2.25 -3.54
N PHE A 121 9.54 3.25 -3.47
CA PHE A 121 8.19 3.08 -2.95
C PHE A 121 7.18 3.27 -4.08
N HIS A 122 6.26 2.30 -4.24
CA HIS A 122 5.12 2.39 -5.14
C HIS A 122 3.85 2.67 -4.36
N CYS A 123 3.17 3.75 -4.71
CA CYS A 123 1.84 4.06 -4.21
C CYS A 123 0.80 3.66 -5.26
N ILE A 124 -0.18 2.84 -4.87
CA ILE A 124 -1.34 2.53 -5.70
C ILE A 124 -2.44 3.54 -5.36
N VAL A 125 -2.85 4.35 -6.34
CA VAL A 125 -3.78 5.47 -6.13
C VAL A 125 -5.01 5.29 -7.01
N ASP A 126 -6.20 5.32 -6.41
CA ASP A 126 -7.46 5.48 -7.15
C ASP A 126 -7.54 6.90 -7.71
N ALA A 127 -7.51 6.99 -9.04
CA ALA A 127 -7.47 8.24 -9.77
C ALA A 127 -8.86 8.73 -10.18
N ARG A 128 -9.96 8.02 -9.91
CA ARG A 128 -11.32 8.40 -10.36
C ARG A 128 -11.67 9.86 -10.02
N SER A 129 -11.32 10.29 -8.80
CA SER A 129 -11.57 11.66 -8.31
C SER A 129 -10.54 12.70 -8.78
N ARG A 130 -9.47 12.27 -9.46
CA ARG A 130 -8.38 13.13 -9.94
C ARG A 130 -8.62 13.69 -11.33
N PHE A 131 -9.49 13.05 -12.12
CA PHE A 131 -9.88 13.54 -13.44
C PHE A 131 -10.76 14.79 -13.35
N ASN A 132 -10.74 15.61 -14.39
CA ASN A 132 -11.64 16.74 -14.57
C ASN A 132 -12.36 16.65 -15.94
N PRO A 133 -13.66 16.32 -15.99
CA PRO A 133 -14.52 15.95 -14.85
C PRO A 133 -14.10 14.61 -14.21
N PRO A 134 -14.48 14.34 -12.94
CA PRO A 134 -14.21 13.06 -12.30
C PRO A 134 -14.81 11.88 -13.09
N VAL A 135 -14.16 10.71 -13.01
CA VAL A 135 -14.69 9.49 -13.61
C VAL A 135 -16.06 9.17 -12.97
N PRO A 136 -17.08 8.80 -13.78
CA PRO A 136 -18.41 8.50 -13.25
C PRO A 136 -18.41 7.44 -12.15
N LYS A 137 -19.25 7.61 -11.14
CA LYS A 137 -19.35 6.67 -9.99
C LYS A 137 -19.66 5.24 -10.42
N GLY A 138 -20.37 5.05 -11.54
CA GLY A 138 -20.69 3.73 -12.09
C GLY A 138 -19.51 3.01 -12.75
N TYR A 139 -18.38 3.69 -12.98
CA TYR A 139 -17.23 3.10 -13.66
C TYR A 139 -16.52 2.05 -12.81
N TYR A 140 -16.69 0.80 -13.21
CA TYR A 140 -16.17 -0.37 -12.51
C TYR A 140 -14.83 -0.86 -13.09
N GLY A 141 -14.20 -0.10 -13.98
CA GLY A 141 -12.94 -0.48 -14.59
C GLY A 141 -11.69 -0.22 -13.75
N ASN A 142 -10.51 -0.30 -14.37
CA ASN A 142 -9.27 0.12 -13.74
C ASN A 142 -9.11 1.62 -13.93
N ALA A 143 -9.02 2.39 -12.85
CA ALA A 143 -8.70 3.81 -12.87
C ALA A 143 -7.65 4.12 -11.80
N ILE A 144 -6.56 3.36 -11.80
CA ILE A 144 -5.48 3.45 -10.83
C ILE A 144 -4.16 3.82 -11.49
N ALA A 145 -3.29 4.50 -10.74
CA ALA A 145 -1.88 4.68 -11.06
C ALA A 145 -0.98 3.99 -10.03
N PHE A 146 0.18 3.54 -10.50
CA PHE A 146 1.29 3.07 -9.67
C PHE A 146 2.37 4.15 -9.68
N THR A 147 2.28 5.15 -8.81
CA THR A 147 3.35 6.18 -8.77
C THR A 147 4.54 5.67 -8.00
N ALA A 148 5.75 5.93 -8.50
CA ALA A 148 6.97 5.63 -7.77
C ALA A 148 7.68 6.88 -7.24
N VAL A 149 8.30 6.73 -6.07
CA VAL A 149 9.32 7.66 -5.54
C VAL A 149 10.57 6.88 -5.15
N LEU A 150 11.72 7.55 -5.25
CA LEU A 150 13.04 6.97 -5.03
C LEU A 150 13.74 7.66 -3.87
N SER A 151 14.55 6.91 -3.14
CA SER A 151 15.55 7.43 -2.22
C SER A 151 16.77 6.52 -2.20
N THR A 152 17.86 6.94 -1.57
CA THR A 152 18.94 6.02 -1.24
C THR A 152 18.61 5.32 0.09
N ALA A 153 19.08 4.08 0.25
CA ALA A 153 18.99 3.37 1.52
C ALA A 153 19.53 4.20 2.69
N ARG A 154 20.66 4.87 2.49
CA ARG A 154 21.27 5.77 3.49
C ARG A 154 20.31 6.87 3.90
N ASP A 155 19.79 7.63 2.93
CA ASP A 155 18.96 8.79 3.20
C ASP A 155 17.67 8.38 3.93
N LEU A 156 17.03 7.30 3.48
CA LEU A 156 15.80 6.82 4.10
C LEU A 156 16.02 6.35 5.54
N CYS A 157 17.16 5.73 5.84
CA CYS A 157 17.49 5.23 7.18
C CYS A 157 17.98 6.34 8.14
N GLN A 158 18.80 7.27 7.64
CA GLN A 158 19.51 8.25 8.48
C GLN A 158 18.78 9.58 8.64
N LYS A 159 17.95 9.98 7.66
CA LYS A 159 17.13 11.20 7.81
C LYS A 159 15.96 10.97 8.78
N PRO A 160 15.41 12.04 9.38
CA PRO A 160 14.23 11.94 10.23
C PRO A 160 13.06 11.28 9.50
N VAL A 161 12.18 10.59 10.24
CA VAL A 161 11.03 9.87 9.66
C VAL A 161 10.12 10.76 8.80
N GLY A 162 10.06 12.07 9.10
CA GLY A 162 9.35 13.05 8.28
C GLY A 162 9.78 13.06 6.81
N TYR A 163 11.05 12.79 6.51
CA TYR A 163 11.56 12.67 5.14
C TYR A 163 10.88 11.54 4.37
N ALA A 164 10.71 10.37 5.00
CA ALA A 164 10.01 9.24 4.38
C ALA A 164 8.52 9.57 4.16
N VAL A 165 7.89 10.26 5.11
CA VAL A 165 6.49 10.70 5.02
C VAL A 165 6.29 11.70 3.87
N GLU A 166 7.21 12.66 3.69
CA GLU A 166 7.21 13.59 2.56
C GLU A 166 7.29 12.89 1.21
N LEU A 167 8.16 11.87 1.09
CA LEU A 167 8.28 11.08 -0.13
C LEU A 167 6.98 10.33 -0.44
N VAL A 168 6.36 9.68 0.55
CA VAL A 168 5.07 8.99 0.37
C VAL A 168 3.97 9.98 -0.03
N LYS A 169 3.92 11.13 0.65
CA LYS A 169 2.98 12.20 0.32
C LYS A 169 3.16 12.67 -1.13
N LYS A 170 4.41 12.92 -1.55
CA LYS A 170 4.75 13.29 -2.93
C LYS A 170 4.30 12.21 -3.92
N ALA A 171 4.54 10.93 -3.65
CA ALA A 171 4.11 9.84 -4.53
C ALA A 171 2.59 9.91 -4.77
N LYS A 172 1.81 10.01 -3.69
CA LYS A 172 0.35 10.07 -3.74
C LYS A 172 -0.17 11.34 -4.43
N ASP A 173 0.46 12.49 -4.19
CA ASP A 173 0.03 13.79 -4.71
C ASP A 173 0.45 14.00 -6.17
N ASN A 174 1.42 13.24 -6.70
CA ASN A 174 1.80 13.26 -8.12
C ASN A 174 0.66 12.77 -9.06
N VAL A 175 -0.32 12.00 -8.55
CA VAL A 175 -1.44 11.50 -9.35
C VAL A 175 -2.45 12.61 -9.58
N THR A 176 -2.29 13.29 -10.70
CA THR A 176 -3.19 14.32 -11.23
C THR A 176 -3.90 13.82 -12.49
N ASP A 177 -4.89 14.57 -13.00
CA ASP A 177 -5.50 14.31 -14.31
C ASP A 177 -4.43 14.21 -15.41
N GLU A 178 -3.51 15.18 -15.46
CA GLU A 178 -2.44 15.19 -16.47
C GLU A 178 -1.49 14.00 -16.32
N TYR A 179 -1.17 13.59 -15.10
CA TYR A 179 -0.35 12.40 -14.87
C TYR A 179 -1.03 11.13 -15.42
N MET A 180 -2.35 10.98 -15.22
CA MET A 180 -3.11 9.86 -15.75
C MET A 180 -3.18 9.87 -17.29
N ARG A 181 -3.34 11.04 -17.91
CA ARG A 181 -3.32 11.19 -19.37
C ARG A 181 -1.94 10.86 -19.94
N SER A 182 -0.88 11.37 -19.31
CA SER A 182 0.51 11.02 -19.65
C SER A 182 0.76 9.52 -19.53
N LEU A 183 0.24 8.88 -18.48
CA LEU A 183 0.38 7.45 -18.25
C LEU A 183 -0.28 6.64 -19.38
N ALA A 184 -1.51 7.00 -19.78
CA ALA A 184 -2.20 6.33 -20.88
C ALA A 184 -1.38 6.44 -22.19
N ASP A 185 -0.89 7.63 -22.50
CA ASP A 185 -0.04 7.87 -23.67
C ASP A 185 1.26 7.07 -23.61
N PHE A 186 1.93 7.06 -22.44
CA PHE A 186 3.16 6.31 -22.21
C PHE A 186 2.95 4.82 -22.44
N LEU A 187 1.86 4.24 -21.94
CA LEU A 187 1.56 2.82 -22.09
C LEU A 187 1.27 2.44 -23.55
N VAL A 188 0.59 3.30 -24.32
CA VAL A 188 0.34 3.08 -25.74
C VAL A 188 1.63 3.16 -26.55
N ILE A 189 2.47 4.18 -26.30
CA ILE A 189 3.74 4.38 -27.02
C ILE A 189 4.72 3.25 -26.73
N ASN A 190 4.80 2.78 -25.48
CA ASN A 190 5.83 1.84 -25.03
C ASN A 190 5.35 0.39 -24.92
N GLY A 191 4.14 0.08 -25.40
CA GLY A 191 3.62 -1.31 -25.42
C GLY A 191 3.40 -1.92 -24.04
N LYS A 192 3.01 -1.11 -23.04
CA LYS A 192 2.75 -1.52 -21.65
C LYS A 192 3.94 -2.26 -20.99
N PRO A 193 5.03 -1.55 -20.68
CA PRO A 193 6.18 -2.14 -20.00
C PRO A 193 5.81 -2.72 -18.62
N ARG A 194 6.66 -3.62 -18.12
CA ARG A 194 6.50 -4.19 -16.77
C ARG A 194 6.82 -3.12 -15.73
N LEU A 195 6.09 -3.14 -14.61
CA LEU A 195 6.44 -2.33 -13.46
C LEU A 195 7.78 -2.80 -12.88
N SER A 196 8.59 -1.86 -12.40
CA SER A 196 9.80 -2.17 -11.64
C SER A 196 9.40 -2.91 -10.36
N ALA A 197 9.75 -4.18 -10.25
CA ALA A 197 9.27 -5.08 -9.18
C ALA A 197 10.41 -5.87 -8.51
N THR A 198 11.54 -5.22 -8.26
CA THR A 198 12.69 -5.84 -7.56
C THR A 198 12.45 -5.91 -6.04
N GLY A 199 13.19 -6.75 -5.31
CA GLY A 199 13.07 -6.86 -3.83
C GLY A 199 13.37 -5.56 -3.06
N ARG A 200 13.91 -4.55 -3.74
CA ARG A 200 14.16 -3.19 -3.23
C ARG A 200 12.94 -2.26 -3.32
N CYS A 201 11.89 -2.70 -4.00
CA CYS A 201 10.65 -1.98 -4.15
C CYS A 201 9.69 -2.35 -3.00
N PHE A 202 8.96 -1.35 -2.50
CA PHE A 202 7.93 -1.50 -1.49
C PHE A 202 6.64 -0.92 -2.02
N ALA A 203 5.62 -1.75 -2.24
CA ALA A 203 4.33 -1.33 -2.73
C ALA A 203 3.26 -1.49 -1.64
N VAL A 204 2.47 -0.45 -1.41
CA VAL A 204 1.37 -0.49 -0.44
C VAL A 204 0.07 -0.07 -1.12
N SER A 205 -0.96 -0.90 -0.97
CA SER A 205 -2.34 -0.57 -1.33
C SER A 205 -3.20 -0.41 -0.08
N ASN A 206 -4.01 0.63 -0.02
CA ASN A 206 -4.87 0.90 1.13
C ASN A 206 -6.31 0.44 0.88
N LEU A 207 -6.71 -0.68 1.49
CA LEU A 207 -8.06 -1.24 1.36
C LEU A 207 -8.97 -0.89 2.54
N THR A 208 -8.48 -0.14 3.54
CA THR A 208 -9.22 0.21 4.77
C THR A 208 -10.53 0.97 4.55
N ARG A 209 -10.74 1.54 3.36
CA ARG A 209 -11.91 2.34 3.01
C ARG A 209 -12.72 1.78 1.82
N ILE A 210 -12.36 0.60 1.33
CA ILE A 210 -13.08 0.00 0.19
C ILE A 210 -14.43 -0.57 0.63
N GLY A 211 -14.56 -1.06 1.86
CA GLY A 211 -15.83 -1.53 2.43
C GLY A 211 -16.10 -3.03 2.27
N PHE A 212 -15.08 -3.84 1.94
CA PHE A 212 -15.28 -5.30 1.83
C PHE A 212 -15.81 -5.95 3.12
N ASP A 213 -15.53 -5.37 4.29
CA ASP A 213 -16.06 -5.79 5.59
C ASP A 213 -17.51 -5.35 5.86
N GLU A 214 -18.13 -4.65 4.92
CA GLU A 214 -19.49 -4.12 5.01
C GLU A 214 -20.47 -4.82 4.04
N LEU A 215 -20.00 -5.83 3.30
CA LEU A 215 -20.79 -6.55 2.30
C LEU A 215 -21.71 -7.62 2.92
N ASP A 216 -23.01 -7.35 2.99
CA ASP A 216 -24.04 -8.30 3.42
C ASP A 216 -24.80 -8.90 2.24
N PHE A 217 -24.61 -10.21 2.02
CA PHE A 217 -25.29 -10.98 0.97
C PHE A 217 -26.66 -11.55 1.41
N GLY A 218 -27.12 -11.23 2.62
CA GLY A 218 -28.36 -11.74 3.22
C GLY A 218 -28.14 -12.67 4.42
N TRP A 219 -26.89 -12.94 4.78
CA TRP A 219 -26.52 -13.78 5.94
C TRP A 219 -25.74 -13.00 7.01
N GLY A 220 -25.73 -11.67 6.92
CA GLY A 220 -25.03 -10.77 7.83
C GLY A 220 -23.63 -10.39 7.33
N LEU A 221 -22.95 -9.56 8.12
CA LEU A 221 -21.66 -8.99 7.77
C LEU A 221 -20.52 -10.03 7.77
N PRO A 222 -19.49 -9.86 6.92
CA PRO A 222 -18.33 -10.74 6.91
C PRO A 222 -17.60 -10.71 8.25
N LYS A 223 -17.15 -11.88 8.72
CA LYS A 223 -16.25 -11.96 9.88
C LYS A 223 -14.84 -11.44 9.57
N TYR A 224 -14.42 -11.57 8.31
CA TYR A 224 -13.12 -11.13 7.81
C TYR A 224 -13.23 -10.75 6.34
N ALA A 225 -12.54 -9.68 5.96
CA ALA A 225 -12.37 -9.27 4.58
C ALA A 225 -10.91 -8.83 4.38
N GLY A 226 -10.19 -9.55 3.52
CA GLY A 226 -8.77 -9.31 3.28
C GLY A 226 -8.29 -10.00 2.02
N THR A 227 -7.01 -9.85 1.69
CA THR A 227 -6.42 -10.43 0.49
C THR A 227 -6.07 -11.90 0.68
N ALA A 228 -6.19 -12.70 -0.38
CA ALA A 228 -5.85 -14.13 -0.37
C ALA A 228 -4.32 -14.38 -0.44
N GLY A 229 -3.52 -13.35 -0.73
CA GLY A 229 -2.08 -13.46 -0.81
C GLY A 229 -1.40 -12.10 -1.02
N GLU A 230 -0.14 -12.04 -0.60
CA GLU A 230 0.81 -10.96 -0.88
C GLU A 230 1.83 -11.47 -1.89
N VAL A 231 2.44 -10.58 -2.68
CA VAL A 231 3.68 -10.96 -3.38
C VAL A 231 4.80 -10.83 -2.34
N PRO A 232 5.42 -11.95 -1.89
CA PRO A 232 6.37 -11.92 -0.79
C PRO A 232 7.44 -10.86 -1.00
N GLY A 233 7.66 -10.02 0.01
CA GLY A 233 8.67 -8.97 -0.02
C GLY A 233 8.36 -7.75 -0.91
N PHE A 234 7.33 -7.73 -1.76
CA PHE A 234 7.08 -6.60 -2.69
C PHE A 234 5.80 -5.80 -2.38
N THR A 235 4.63 -6.46 -2.33
CA THR A 235 3.33 -5.78 -2.18
C THR A 235 2.63 -6.18 -0.90
N THR A 236 2.11 -5.20 -0.17
CA THR A 236 1.31 -5.39 1.04
C THR A 236 0.07 -4.49 1.03
N PHE A 237 -0.89 -4.83 1.88
CA PHE A 237 -2.20 -4.18 1.96
C PHE A 237 -2.47 -3.66 3.37
N TYR A 238 -3.04 -2.46 3.47
CA TYR A 238 -3.70 -2.04 4.70
C TYR A 238 -5.13 -2.54 4.72
N LEU A 239 -5.46 -3.35 5.71
CA LEU A 239 -6.76 -3.98 5.89
C LEU A 239 -7.48 -3.37 7.10
N PRO A 240 -8.80 -3.14 7.03
CA PRO A 240 -9.57 -2.77 8.21
C PRO A 240 -9.60 -3.98 9.16
N TYR A 241 -9.32 -3.75 10.43
CA TYR A 241 -9.31 -4.83 11.41
C TYR A 241 -9.83 -4.37 12.77
N LYS A 242 -10.51 -5.29 13.46
CA LYS A 242 -11.01 -5.09 14.81
C LYS A 242 -10.36 -6.12 15.72
N ASN A 243 -9.55 -5.66 16.67
CA ASN A 243 -8.81 -6.54 17.56
C ASN A 243 -9.73 -7.20 18.62
N LYS A 244 -9.18 -8.11 19.43
CA LYS A 244 -9.91 -8.82 20.50
C LYS A 244 -10.57 -7.87 21.52
N LYS A 245 -10.02 -6.66 21.70
CA LYS A 245 -10.57 -5.60 22.56
C LYS A 245 -11.64 -4.74 21.86
N ARG A 246 -12.08 -5.15 20.66
CA ARG A 246 -13.05 -4.42 19.83
C ARG A 246 -12.58 -3.05 19.35
N GLU A 247 -11.28 -2.77 19.41
CA GLU A 247 -10.70 -1.54 18.89
C GLU A 247 -10.48 -1.69 17.38
N ARG A 248 -10.97 -0.69 16.61
CA ARG A 248 -10.76 -0.61 15.16
C ARG A 248 -9.36 -0.04 14.87
N GLY A 249 -8.68 -0.62 13.91
CA GLY A 249 -7.37 -0.18 13.45
C GLY A 249 -7.04 -0.76 12.08
N ILE A 250 -5.76 -0.68 11.76
CA ILE A 250 -5.21 -1.14 10.48
C ILE A 250 -4.38 -2.39 10.72
N LEU A 251 -4.67 -3.46 9.99
CA LEU A 251 -3.80 -4.62 9.92
C LEU A 251 -2.86 -4.48 8.72
N PHE A 252 -1.59 -4.74 8.96
CA PHE A 252 -0.51 -4.70 7.99
C PHE A 252 0.18 -6.07 7.98
N PRO A 253 -0.16 -6.95 7.02
CA PRO A 253 0.58 -8.17 6.79
C PRO A 253 1.93 -7.84 6.13
N LEU A 254 2.96 -8.59 6.49
CA LEU A 254 4.30 -8.39 5.95
C LEU A 254 5.00 -9.73 5.88
N CYS A 255 5.66 -9.98 4.75
CA CYS A 255 6.54 -11.11 4.54
C CYS A 255 7.97 -10.64 4.30
N LEU A 256 8.90 -11.11 5.14
CA LEU A 256 10.34 -10.83 5.06
C LEU A 256 11.15 -12.07 5.44
N PRO A 257 12.43 -12.18 5.02
CA PRO A 257 13.34 -13.20 5.56
C PRO A 257 13.36 -13.15 7.09
N ALA A 258 13.39 -14.30 7.77
CA ALA A 258 13.29 -14.37 9.23
C ALA A 258 14.23 -13.40 9.98
N PRO A 259 15.53 -13.27 9.62
CA PRO A 259 16.43 -12.32 10.28
C PRO A 259 16.03 -10.86 10.05
N ALA A 260 15.50 -10.53 8.88
CA ALA A 260 14.99 -9.20 8.58
C ALA A 260 13.69 -8.91 9.34
N MET A 261 12.82 -9.90 9.50
CA MET A 261 11.60 -9.76 10.29
C MET A 261 11.91 -9.39 11.76
N GLU A 262 12.89 -10.04 12.39
CA GLU A 262 13.29 -9.70 13.77
C GLU A 262 13.84 -8.26 13.90
N ARG A 263 14.65 -7.82 12.94
CA ARG A 263 15.13 -6.43 12.89
C ARG A 263 13.99 -5.45 12.65
N PHE A 264 13.02 -5.80 11.79
CA PHE A 264 11.84 -4.99 11.52
C PHE A 264 11.00 -4.79 12.79
N VAL A 265 10.74 -5.86 13.54
CA VAL A 265 10.00 -5.78 14.82
C VAL A 265 10.75 -4.90 15.81
N THR A 266 12.07 -5.07 15.92
CA THR A 266 12.90 -4.25 16.82
C THR A 266 12.80 -2.76 16.46
N GLU A 267 12.97 -2.41 15.19
CA GLU A 267 12.91 -1.03 14.72
C GLU A 267 11.50 -0.43 14.90
N LEU A 268 10.46 -1.21 14.62
CA LEU A 268 9.08 -0.78 14.82
C LEU A 268 8.77 -0.51 16.30
N ASN A 269 9.19 -1.39 17.21
CA ASN A 269 8.99 -1.21 18.65
C ASN A 269 9.75 0.02 19.16
N CYS A 270 10.96 0.28 18.65
CA CYS A 270 11.67 1.52 18.95
C CYS A 270 10.88 2.76 18.53
N MET A 271 10.27 2.76 17.33
CA MET A 271 9.40 3.88 16.89
C MET A 271 8.16 4.04 17.76
N LEU A 272 7.59 2.94 18.24
CA LEU A 272 6.41 2.96 19.10
C LEU A 272 6.74 3.30 20.57
N GLY A 273 8.02 3.44 20.92
CA GLY A 273 8.47 3.77 22.28
C GLY A 273 8.44 2.57 23.24
N GLU A 274 8.54 1.34 22.73
CA GLU A 274 8.37 0.10 23.49
C GLU A 274 9.69 -0.64 23.84
N SER A 275 10.83 0.05 23.84
CA SER A 275 12.15 -0.58 24.00
C SER A 275 12.33 -1.36 25.31
N SER A 276 12.63 -2.66 25.16
CA SER A 276 13.05 -3.70 26.12
C SER A 276 12.05 -4.15 27.20
N ARG A 277 11.10 -5.04 26.84
CA ARG A 277 10.73 -6.17 27.71
C ARG A 277 11.46 -7.41 27.21
N HIS A 278 12.43 -7.91 27.98
CA HIS A 278 13.02 -9.23 27.77
C HIS A 278 11.92 -10.30 27.70
N PRO A 279 12.12 -11.38 26.92
CA PRO A 279 11.20 -12.52 26.91
C PRO A 279 11.41 -13.31 28.21
N ASN A 280 10.58 -13.04 29.23
CA ASN A 280 10.34 -14.01 30.28
C ASN A 280 8.86 -14.04 30.64
N THR A 281 8.27 -15.20 30.32
CA THR A 281 7.15 -15.88 30.98
C THR A 281 5.97 -15.02 31.43
N GLY A 282 4.91 -15.06 30.63
CA GLY A 282 3.54 -15.04 31.15
C GLY A 282 2.89 -13.67 31.41
N SER A 283 2.71 -12.84 30.38
CA SER A 283 1.45 -12.09 30.23
C SER A 283 1.26 -11.65 28.78
N GLY A 284 0.12 -12.00 28.18
CA GLY A 284 -0.15 -11.85 26.76
C GLY A 284 -0.40 -10.42 26.32
N SER A 285 0.57 -9.83 25.62
CA SER A 285 0.33 -8.80 24.61
C SER A 285 1.16 -9.12 23.37
N SER A 286 0.78 -10.17 22.63
CA SER A 286 1.46 -10.47 21.36
C SER A 286 1.02 -9.45 20.31
N PHE A 287 1.96 -8.59 19.92
CA PHE A 287 1.81 -7.64 18.80
C PHE A 287 1.85 -8.32 17.43
N SER A 288 2.28 -9.58 17.39
CA SER A 288 2.18 -10.45 16.24
C SER A 288 0.90 -11.28 16.34
N ILE A 289 0.07 -11.21 15.30
CA ILE A 289 -0.85 -12.30 14.99
C ILE A 289 -0.10 -13.15 13.97
N THR A 290 0.46 -14.27 14.43
CA THR A 290 0.92 -15.33 13.54
C THR A 290 -0.32 -15.95 12.91
N SER A 291 -0.45 -15.82 11.59
CA SER A 291 -1.47 -16.53 10.84
C SER A 291 -1.06 -18.00 10.81
N SER A 292 -1.70 -18.83 11.63
CA SER A 292 -1.86 -20.24 11.32
C SER A 292 -3.11 -20.37 10.46
N LEU A 293 -2.91 -20.25 9.15
CA LEU A 293 -3.76 -20.90 8.14
C LEU A 293 -2.91 -22.01 7.51
#